data_AF-N6ZDM6-F1
#
_entry.id   AF-N6ZDM6-F1
#
_cell.length_a   1.000
_cell.length_b   1.000
_cell.length_c   1.000
_cell.angle_alpha   90.00
_cell.angle_beta   90.00
_cell.angle_gamma   90.00
#
_symmetry.space_group_name_H-M   'P 1'
#
loop_
_entity.id
_entity.type
_entity.pdbx_description
1 polymer ?
#
loop_
_entity_poly.entity_id
_entity_poly.type
_entity_poly.pdbx_seq_one_letter_code
_entity_poly.pdbx_strand_id
1 'polypeptide(L)' 'AAAPSQAAATLPAAVAPAAVAAPAAESVQKVSSEDKARQKACNRAATDQSLRGAKRKAFIGECMSG' A
#
# COMPACT_ATOMS: atom_id res chain seq x y z
N ALA A 1 -43.81 -4.49 -5.23
CA ALA A 1 -43.78 -4.43 -6.71
C ALA A 1 -43.10 -3.13 -7.13
N ALA A 2 -42.37 -3.16 -8.26
CA ALA A 2 -41.63 -2.09 -8.94
C ALA A 2 -40.24 -1.68 -8.36
N ALA A 3 -39.20 -2.38 -8.84
CA ALA A 3 -37.83 -1.88 -9.05
C ALA A 3 -37.78 -1.05 -10.38
N PRO A 4 -36.62 -0.64 -10.99
CA PRO A 4 -35.22 -0.56 -10.56
C PRO A 4 -34.50 0.77 -11.00
N SER A 5 -33.26 1.00 -10.58
CA SER A 5 -32.31 1.86 -11.34
C SER A 5 -30.87 1.39 -11.13
N GLN A 6 -30.58 0.23 -11.72
CA GLN A 6 -29.25 -0.07 -12.22
C GLN A 6 -29.31 0.06 -13.74
N ALA A 7 -28.56 1.01 -14.30
CA ALA A 7 -28.25 1.04 -15.71
C ALA A 7 -26.79 0.58 -15.86
N ALA A 8 -26.65 -0.62 -16.40
CA ALA A 8 -25.41 -1.20 -16.87
C ALA A 8 -24.84 -0.40 -18.04
N ALA A 9 -23.52 -0.32 -18.10
CA ALA A 9 -22.79 -0.10 -19.35
C ALA A 9 -21.69 -1.16 -19.44
N THR A 10 -22.06 -2.32 -19.96
CA THR A 10 -21.15 -3.27 -20.63
C THR A 10 -20.89 -2.72 -22.04
N LEU A 11 -19.65 -2.66 -22.54
CA LEU A 11 -18.91 -3.65 -23.35
C LEU A 11 -17.71 -2.92 -24.03
N PRO A 12 -16.73 -3.57 -24.72
CA PRO A 12 -16.15 -4.91 -24.64
C PRO A 12 -14.59 -4.90 -24.62
N ALA A 13 -14.02 -6.10 -24.65
CA ALA A 13 -12.59 -6.43 -24.58
C ALA A 13 -11.79 -6.21 -25.90
N ALA A 14 -10.46 -6.25 -25.70
CA ALA A 14 -9.40 -6.73 -26.60
C ALA A 14 -8.60 -5.70 -27.42
N VAL A 15 -7.39 -5.39 -26.94
CA VAL A 15 -6.13 -5.58 -27.70
C VAL A 15 -4.93 -5.74 -26.74
N ALA A 16 -4.21 -6.85 -26.88
CA ALA A 16 -2.81 -7.01 -26.51
C ALA A 16 -2.14 -7.69 -27.73
N PRO A 17 -0.86 -7.38 -28.07
CA PRO A 17 0.24 -7.97 -27.29
C PRO A 17 1.50 -7.08 -27.08
N ALA A 18 2.14 -7.35 -25.94
CA ALA A 18 3.58 -7.40 -25.63
C ALA A 18 4.58 -6.38 -26.24
N ALA A 19 5.28 -5.62 -25.38
CA ALA A 19 6.75 -5.52 -25.35
C ALA A 19 7.27 -4.63 -24.18
N VAL A 20 7.75 -5.31 -23.13
CA VAL A 20 8.93 -5.03 -22.28
C VAL A 20 9.29 -3.58 -21.87
N ALA A 21 9.12 -3.30 -20.58
CA ALA A 21 10.19 -2.76 -19.71
C ALA A 21 9.83 -3.05 -18.25
N ALA A 22 10.28 -4.19 -17.74
CA ALA A 22 10.35 -4.40 -16.30
C ALA A 22 11.39 -3.44 -15.73
N PRO A 23 11.07 -2.58 -14.74
CA PRO A 23 12.08 -2.22 -13.77
C PRO A 23 12.32 -3.48 -12.92
N ALA A 24 13.55 -3.95 -13.03
CA ALA A 24 14.27 -4.80 -12.10
C ALA A 24 13.51 -5.15 -10.81
N ALA A 25 13.31 -6.45 -10.62
CA ALA A 25 13.44 -7.02 -9.30
C ALA A 25 14.84 -6.62 -8.79
N GLU A 26 14.91 -5.63 -7.92
CA GLU A 26 16.01 -5.55 -6.97
C GLU A 26 15.43 -5.15 -5.61
N SER A 27 15.53 -6.12 -4.70
CA SER A 27 15.23 -6.01 -3.29
C SER A 27 13.75 -5.82 -2.88
N VAL A 28 12.93 -6.85 -3.13
CA VAL A 28 12.12 -7.38 -2.01
C VAL A 28 13.08 -8.05 -1.02
N GLN A 29 13.94 -7.21 -0.42
CA GLN A 29 14.77 -7.62 0.68
C GLN A 29 13.79 -8.12 1.72
N LYS A 30 13.86 -9.43 1.96
CA LYS A 30 13.29 -10.14 3.09
C LYS A 30 13.12 -9.15 4.23
N VAL A 31 11.90 -8.59 4.37
CA VAL A 31 11.54 -7.77 5.52
C VAL A 31 11.79 -8.71 6.67
N SER A 32 12.95 -8.53 7.32
CA SER A 32 13.37 -9.45 8.35
C SER A 32 12.29 -9.41 9.42
N SER A 33 12.11 -10.49 10.16
CA SER A 33 11.17 -10.49 11.29
C SER A 33 11.42 -9.30 12.23
N GLU A 34 12.66 -8.83 12.29
CA GLU A 34 13.08 -7.60 12.97
C GLU A 34 12.50 -6.31 12.38
N ASP A 35 12.52 -6.10 11.06
CA ASP A 35 11.88 -4.93 10.42
C ASP A 35 10.38 -4.88 10.72
N LYS A 36 9.71 -6.03 10.69
CA LYS A 36 8.28 -6.13 11.00
C LYS A 36 8.00 -5.82 12.47
N ALA A 37 8.88 -6.24 13.37
CA ALA A 37 8.80 -5.93 14.80
C ALA A 37 9.05 -4.43 15.06
N ARG A 38 10.07 -3.86 14.43
CA ARG A 38 10.42 -2.42 14.51
C ARG A 38 9.30 -1.55 13.98
N GLN A 39 8.71 -1.91 12.84
CA GLN A 39 7.57 -1.21 12.27
C GLN A 39 6.35 -1.23 13.22
N LYS A 40 6.05 -2.35 13.88
CA LYS A 40 4.98 -2.44 14.89
C LYS A 40 5.26 -1.54 16.10
N ALA A 41 6.49 -1.57 16.63
CA ALA A 41 6.88 -0.72 17.74
C ALA A 41 6.68 0.77 17.41
N CYS A 42 7.09 1.20 16.22
CA CYS A 42 6.89 2.58 15.80
C CYS A 42 5.46 2.95 15.44
N ASN A 43 4.64 2.01 14.96
CA ASN A 43 3.21 2.26 14.83
C ASN A 43 2.54 2.48 16.19
N ARG A 44 2.99 1.73 17.22
CA ARG A 44 2.52 1.88 18.60
C ARG A 44 2.94 3.23 19.17
N ALA A 45 4.22 3.59 19.06
CA ALA A 45 4.72 4.90 19.49
C ALA A 45 4.01 6.06 18.77
N ALA A 46 3.73 5.92 17.46
CA ALA A 46 2.97 6.91 16.72
C ALA A 46 1.52 7.05 17.22
N THR A 47 0.92 5.96 17.69
CA THR A 47 -0.44 5.98 18.25
C THR A 47 -0.45 6.56 19.66
N ASP A 48 0.56 6.25 20.47
CA ASP A 48 0.79 6.82 21.81
C ASP A 48 0.92 8.36 21.73
N GLN A 49 1.67 8.83 20.74
CA GLN A 49 1.81 10.24 20.39
C GLN A 49 0.59 10.83 19.66
N SER A 50 -0.49 10.07 19.49
CA SER A 50 -1.69 10.48 18.74
C SER A 50 -1.42 11.04 17.34
N LEU A 51 -0.36 10.57 16.68
CA LEU A 51 -0.01 10.95 15.32
C LEU A 51 -0.97 10.27 14.34
N ARG A 52 -1.55 11.06 13.43
CA ARG A 52 -2.51 10.60 12.41
C ARG A 52 -2.16 11.18 11.03
N GLY A 53 -2.64 10.53 9.98
CA GLY A 53 -2.44 10.96 8.60
C GLY A 53 -0.97 11.08 8.21
N ALA A 54 -0.60 12.22 7.60
CA ALA A 54 0.76 12.49 7.14
C ALA A 54 1.80 12.44 8.27
N LYS A 55 1.45 12.93 9.48
CA LYS A 55 2.35 12.92 10.64
C LYS A 55 2.76 11.52 11.08
N ARG A 56 1.82 10.56 11.05
CA ARG A 56 2.11 9.15 11.36
C ARG A 56 3.05 8.54 10.33
N LYS A 57 2.80 8.80 9.05
CA LYS A 57 3.65 8.29 7.95
C LYS A 57 5.07 8.84 8.03
N ALA A 58 5.23 10.14 8.30
CA ALA A 58 6.53 10.77 8.49
C ALA A 58 7.28 10.17 9.68
N PHE A 59 6.61 10.02 10.83
CA PHE A 59 7.21 9.43 12.04
C PHE A 59 7.64 7.97 11.83
N ILE A 60 6.82 7.16 11.15
CA ILE A 60 7.20 5.77 10.85
C ILE A 60 8.39 5.74 9.88
N GLY A 61 8.46 6.65 8.90
CA GLY A 61 9.59 6.76 7.97
C GLY A 61 10.89 7.16 8.65
N GLU A 62 10.83 8.13 9.56
CA GLU A 62 11.98 8.52 10.40
C GLU A 62 12.44 7.36 11.27
N CYS A 63 11.51 6.69 11.96
CA CYS A 63 11.82 5.54 12.80
C CYS A 63 12.49 4.38 12.05
N MET A 64 12.05 4.10 10.82
CA MET A 64 12.63 3.01 10.02
C MET A 64 13.93 3.39 9.33
N SER A 65 14.23 4.69 9.18
CA SER A 65 15.50 5.18 8.61
C SER A 65 16.62 5.35 9.64
N GLY A 66 16.29 5.44 10.92
CA GLY A 66 17.26 5.52 12.00
C GLY A 66 17.86 4.18 12.40
#